data_AF-A0A2N0WE77-F1
#
_entry.id   AF-A0A2N0WE77-F1
#
_cell.length_a   1.000
_cell.length_b   1.000
_cell.length_c   1.000
_cell.angle_alpha   90.00
_cell.angle_beta   90.00
_cell.angle_gamma   90.00
#
_symmetry.space_group_name_H-M   'P 1'
#
loop_
_entity.id
_entity.type
_entity.pdbx_description
1 polymer ?
#
loop_
_entity_poly.entity_id
_entity_poly.type
_entity_poly.pdbx_seq_one_letter_code
_entity_poly.pdbx_strand_id
1 'polypeptide(L)'
;MIDLLIKIIETGSVPSFIIYIIFFLALYFFAKKVRIIQDAFTLYDSTRNRKIKELDQKIESDIYSEFEKDVFRYKRKVLSYQKSLKTHETHLPSLVHVNSYENSQFVIDKLKRCDKLVEFDESLGRFKLKQPIDEVRAEKRSKIGEVVFMVNGIAAYFTIFVPIHFFDKYINETNVIPIAVFLFFTMIFQVFLGGVFMRYMRKQKDAILLTKIKPIDLEYLKKLDNKKASQDTPAIEQQDQDTENSP
;
A
#
# COMPACT_ATOMS: atom_id res chain seq x y z
N MET A 1 28.42 -3.26 -32.09
CA MET A 1 27.40 -3.61 -31.08
C MET A 1 27.12 -5.11 -31.09
N ILE A 2 26.92 -5.73 -32.26
CA ILE A 2 26.75 -7.18 -32.43
C ILE A 2 28.04 -7.95 -32.09
N ASP A 3 29.22 -7.47 -32.51
CA ASP A 3 30.50 -8.12 -32.16
C ASP A 3 30.84 -8.05 -30.66
N LEU A 4 30.34 -7.03 -29.95
CA LEU A 4 30.51 -6.91 -28.50
C LEU A 4 29.60 -7.92 -27.76
N LEU A 5 28.39 -8.13 -28.29
CA LEU A 5 27.44 -9.14 -27.80
C LEU A 5 27.97 -10.56 -28.05
N ILE A 6 28.54 -10.84 -29.22
CA ILE A 6 29.14 -12.13 -29.54
C ILE A 6 30.33 -12.42 -28.62
N LYS A 7 31.19 -11.42 -28.37
CA LYS A 7 32.31 -11.56 -27.43
C LYS A 7 31.85 -11.83 -25.99
N ILE A 8 30.79 -11.18 -25.53
CA ILE A 8 30.20 -11.42 -24.20
C ILE A 8 29.59 -12.83 -24.09
N ILE A 9 29.05 -13.36 -25.18
CA ILE A 9 28.48 -14.71 -25.27
C ILE A 9 29.60 -15.79 -25.30
N GLU A 10 30.69 -15.55 -26.03
CA GLU A 10 31.82 -16.50 -26.16
C GLU A 10 32.72 -16.56 -24.92
N THR A 11 32.82 -15.47 -24.13
CA THR A 11 33.77 -15.42 -22.98
C THR A 11 33.20 -16.03 -21.67
N GLY A 12 32.19 -16.90 -21.74
CA GLY A 12 31.83 -17.77 -20.61
C GLY A 12 31.05 -17.12 -19.44
N SER A 13 30.20 -16.13 -19.69
CA SER A 13 29.43 -15.43 -18.62
C SER A 13 27.90 -15.66 -18.64
N VAL A 14 27.36 -16.38 -19.63
CA VAL A 14 25.92 -16.71 -19.68
C VAL A 14 25.51 -17.77 -18.65
N PRO A 15 26.29 -18.85 -18.39
CA PRO A 15 25.92 -19.85 -17.38
C PRO A 15 25.83 -19.27 -15.98
N SER A 16 26.76 -18.37 -15.62
CA SER A 16 26.84 -17.72 -14.31
C SER A 16 25.59 -16.87 -14.04
N PHE A 17 25.15 -16.07 -15.02
CA PHE A 17 23.94 -15.24 -14.89
C PHE A 17 22.67 -16.05 -14.65
N ILE A 18 22.52 -17.17 -15.35
CA ILE A 18 21.39 -18.09 -15.18
C ILE A 18 21.42 -18.73 -13.78
N ILE A 19 22.60 -19.11 -13.30
CA ILE A 19 22.77 -19.66 -11.94
C ILE A 19 22.40 -18.63 -10.86
N TYR A 20 22.74 -17.35 -11.04
CA TYR A 20 22.33 -16.28 -10.11
C TYR A 20 20.81 -16.08 -10.10
N ILE A 21 20.14 -16.08 -11.27
CA ILE A 21 18.67 -15.99 -11.34
C ILE A 21 18.03 -17.17 -10.62
N ILE A 22 18.53 -18.39 -10.84
CA ILE A 22 18.03 -19.60 -10.18
C ILE A 22 18.27 -19.53 -8.66
N PHE A 23 19.44 -19.05 -8.22
CA PHE A 23 19.76 -18.86 -6.81
C PHE A 23 18.85 -17.83 -6.13
N PHE A 24 18.55 -16.70 -6.80
CA PHE A 24 17.61 -15.70 -6.29
C PHE A 24 16.16 -16.21 -6.27
N LEU A 25 15.74 -16.99 -7.26
CA LEU A 25 14.45 -17.68 -7.22
C LEU A 25 14.40 -18.68 -6.06
N ALA A 26 15.47 -19.45 -5.84
CA ALA A 26 15.56 -20.40 -4.74
C ALA A 26 15.51 -19.69 -3.37
N LEU A 27 16.23 -18.58 -3.19
CA LEU A 27 16.16 -17.73 -1.99
C LEU A 27 14.77 -17.13 -1.80
N TYR A 28 14.11 -16.68 -2.87
CA TYR A 28 12.74 -16.17 -2.80
C TYR A 28 11.74 -17.26 -2.39
N PHE A 29 11.85 -18.45 -2.98
CA PHE A 29 11.04 -19.61 -2.58
C PHE A 29 11.33 -20.06 -1.15
N PHE A 30 12.60 -19.99 -0.72
CA PHE A 30 13.00 -20.30 0.65
C PHE A 30 12.44 -19.26 1.63
N ALA A 31 12.58 -17.96 1.36
CA ALA A 31 12.00 -16.88 2.15
C ALA A 31 10.47 -16.97 2.23
N LYS A 32 9.80 -17.40 1.15
CA LYS A 32 8.36 -17.68 1.14
C LYS A 32 7.99 -18.92 1.97
N LYS A 33 8.85 -19.94 2.03
CA LYS A 33 8.70 -21.14 2.87
C LYS A 33 8.99 -20.89 4.35
N VAL A 34 9.82 -19.91 4.66
CA VAL A 34 10.15 -19.52 6.03
C VAL A 34 8.90 -18.88 6.66
N ARG A 35 8.17 -19.69 7.43
CA ARG A 35 6.97 -19.33 8.22
C ARG A 35 7.11 -18.06 9.05
N ILE A 36 8.32 -17.59 9.33
CA ILE A 36 8.63 -16.39 10.13
C ILE A 36 7.87 -15.15 9.65
N ILE A 37 7.75 -14.94 8.32
CA ILE A 37 7.02 -13.77 7.80
C ILE A 37 5.51 -13.92 8.07
N GLN A 38 4.96 -15.12 7.86
CA GLN A 38 3.54 -15.41 8.14
C GLN A 38 3.24 -15.35 9.65
N ASP A 39 4.16 -15.84 10.47
CA ASP A 39 4.09 -15.82 11.94
C ASP A 39 4.14 -14.38 12.47
N ALA A 40 5.01 -13.53 11.91
CA ALA A 40 5.06 -12.10 12.27
C ALA A 40 3.75 -11.37 11.91
N PHE A 41 3.18 -11.64 10.73
CA PHE A 41 1.88 -11.07 10.34
C PHE A 41 0.73 -11.59 11.20
N THR A 42 0.72 -12.87 11.56
CA THR A 42 -0.32 -13.46 12.42
C THR A 42 -0.22 -12.97 13.87
N LEU A 43 0.98 -12.78 14.42
CA LEU A 43 1.20 -12.15 15.72
C LEU A 43 0.70 -10.71 15.77
N TYR A 44 0.97 -9.94 14.71
CA TYR A 44 0.49 -8.57 14.59
C TYR A 44 -1.05 -8.51 14.52
N ASP A 45 -1.68 -9.38 13.72
CA ASP A 45 -3.13 -9.42 13.58
C ASP A 45 -3.82 -9.94 14.85
N SER A 46 -3.25 -10.95 15.52
CA SER A 46 -3.82 -11.50 16.76
C SER A 46 -3.85 -10.47 17.89
N THR A 47 -2.81 -9.64 18.01
CA THR A 47 -2.75 -8.58 19.03
C THR A 47 -3.84 -7.53 18.82
N ARG A 48 -4.11 -7.14 17.57
CA ARG A 48 -5.20 -6.22 17.24
C ARG A 48 -6.58 -6.86 17.46
N ASN A 49 -6.76 -8.12 17.08
CA ASN A 49 -8.01 -8.84 17.29
C ASN A 49 -8.32 -9.00 18.79
N ARG A 50 -7.31 -9.26 19.62
CA ARG A 50 -7.46 -9.32 21.07
C ARG A 50 -7.96 -7.99 21.63
N LYS A 51 -7.36 -6.86 21.22
CA LYS A 51 -7.79 -5.52 21.64
C LYS A 51 -9.21 -5.19 21.21
N ILE A 52 -9.62 -5.59 20.01
CA ILE A 52 -11.00 -5.42 19.55
C ILE A 52 -11.95 -6.23 20.43
N LYS A 53 -11.63 -7.50 20.71
CA LYS A 53 -12.43 -8.37 21.57
C LYS A 53 -12.52 -7.85 23.02
N GLU A 54 -11.42 -7.34 23.57
CA GLU A 54 -11.39 -6.69 24.88
C GLU A 54 -12.30 -5.45 24.92
N LEU A 55 -12.37 -4.67 23.82
CA LEU A 55 -13.28 -3.53 23.72
C LEU A 55 -14.74 -4.00 23.59
N ASP A 56 -15.02 -5.06 22.83
CA ASP A 56 -16.37 -5.61 22.71
C ASP A 56 -16.90 -6.07 24.07
N GLN A 57 -16.08 -6.78 24.85
CA GLN A 57 -16.42 -7.18 26.22
C GLN A 57 -16.70 -5.98 27.15
N LYS A 58 -15.94 -4.89 27.00
CA LYS A 58 -16.17 -3.66 27.79
C LYS A 58 -17.43 -2.91 27.35
N ILE A 59 -17.81 -2.99 26.09
CA ILE A 59 -19.04 -2.39 25.57
C ILE A 59 -20.27 -3.14 26.08
N GLU A 60 -20.18 -4.48 26.15
CA GLU A 60 -21.27 -5.36 26.62
C GLU A 60 -21.41 -5.41 28.15
N SER A 61 -20.40 -4.96 28.89
CA SER A 61 -20.41 -5.00 30.35
C SER A 61 -21.32 -3.92 30.96
N ASP A 62 -22.13 -4.31 31.93
CA ASP A 62 -22.98 -3.41 32.72
C ASP A 62 -22.20 -2.55 33.74
N ILE A 63 -20.89 -2.80 33.88
CA ILE A 63 -20.03 -2.10 34.84
C ILE A 63 -19.72 -0.66 34.40
N TYR A 64 -19.72 -0.41 33.08
CA TYR A 64 -19.32 0.87 32.52
C TYR A 64 -20.53 1.75 32.20
N SER A 65 -20.37 3.06 32.39
CA SER A 65 -21.36 4.05 31.99
C SER A 65 -21.56 4.10 30.47
N GLU A 66 -22.71 4.57 29.99
CA GLU A 66 -22.95 4.72 28.54
C GLU A 66 -21.94 5.65 27.87
N PHE A 67 -21.48 6.69 28.58
CA PHE A 67 -20.41 7.57 28.10
C PHE A 67 -19.09 6.80 27.85
N GLU A 68 -18.67 5.95 28.80
CA GLU A 68 -17.47 5.13 28.63
C GLU A 68 -17.64 4.10 27.50
N LYS A 69 -18.83 3.50 27.39
CA LYS A 69 -19.17 2.60 26.28
C LYS A 69 -19.07 3.30 24.94
N ASP A 70 -19.49 4.56 24.83
CA ASP A 70 -19.31 5.36 23.61
C ASP A 70 -17.84 5.58 23.26
N VAL A 71 -16.99 5.86 24.25
CA VAL A 71 -15.54 5.95 24.06
C VAL A 71 -14.97 4.60 23.58
N PHE A 72 -15.43 3.48 24.12
CA PHE A 72 -15.01 2.15 23.66
C PHE A 72 -15.50 1.84 22.25
N ARG A 73 -16.75 2.18 21.91
CA ARG A 73 -17.32 2.08 20.55
C ARG A 73 -16.48 2.88 19.55
N TYR A 74 -16.08 4.10 19.90
CA TYR A 74 -15.19 4.93 19.09
C TYR A 74 -13.83 4.25 18.85
N LYS A 75 -13.15 3.83 19.93
CA LYS A 75 -11.84 3.15 19.85
C LYS A 75 -11.90 1.87 19.01
N ARG A 76 -12.98 1.10 19.14
CA ARG A 76 -13.21 -0.12 18.37
C ARG A 76 -13.32 0.19 16.88
N LYS A 77 -14.11 1.21 16.50
CA LYS A 77 -14.24 1.65 15.09
C LYS A 77 -12.88 2.05 14.52
N VAL A 78 -12.09 2.83 15.25
CA VAL A 78 -10.73 3.22 14.82
C VAL A 78 -9.86 1.99 14.55
N LEU A 79 -9.79 1.04 15.49
CA LEU A 79 -8.97 -0.17 15.33
C LEU A 79 -9.43 -1.03 14.14
N SER A 80 -10.74 -1.13 13.91
CA SER A 80 -11.31 -1.85 12.77
C SER A 80 -10.88 -1.22 11.43
N TYR A 81 -11.03 0.10 11.28
CA TYR A 81 -10.59 0.80 10.08
C TYR A 81 -9.06 0.74 9.90
N GLN A 82 -8.29 0.90 10.98
CA GLN A 82 -6.85 0.76 10.92
C GLN A 82 -6.41 -0.64 10.44
N LYS A 83 -7.15 -1.69 10.81
CA LYS A 83 -6.90 -3.06 10.35
C LYS A 83 -7.22 -3.20 8.86
N SER A 84 -8.42 -2.78 8.45
CA SER A 84 -8.86 -2.83 7.05
C SER A 84 -7.91 -2.06 6.12
N LEU A 85 -7.59 -0.83 6.48
CA LEU A 85 -6.79 0.11 5.70
C LEU A 85 -5.26 -0.03 5.91
N LYS A 86 -4.82 -0.99 6.74
CA LYS A 86 -3.40 -1.22 7.09
C LYS A 86 -2.66 0.07 7.44
N THR A 87 -3.26 0.88 8.31
CA THR A 87 -2.74 2.21 8.70
C THR A 87 -2.62 2.37 10.22
N HIS A 88 -1.83 3.37 10.62
CA HIS A 88 -1.68 3.83 12.00
C HIS A 88 -2.43 5.13 12.27
N GLU A 89 -3.13 5.68 11.28
CA GLU A 89 -4.00 6.85 11.45
C GLU A 89 -5.05 6.59 12.53
N THR A 90 -5.21 7.50 13.47
CA THR A 90 -6.12 7.38 14.62
C THR A 90 -7.36 8.24 14.48
N HIS A 91 -7.35 9.21 13.57
CA HIS A 91 -8.45 10.12 13.34
C HIS A 91 -9.60 9.41 12.61
N LEU A 92 -10.69 9.10 13.34
CA LEU A 92 -11.81 8.32 12.81
C LEU A 92 -12.48 8.97 11.58
N PRO A 93 -12.77 10.29 11.55
CA PRO A 93 -13.36 10.92 10.37
C PRO A 93 -12.49 10.76 9.12
N SER A 94 -11.17 10.89 9.26
CA SER A 94 -10.23 10.66 8.16
C SER A 94 -10.23 9.20 7.71
N LEU A 95 -10.26 8.24 8.64
CA LEU A 95 -10.32 6.82 8.32
C LEU A 95 -11.60 6.46 7.55
N VAL A 96 -12.76 6.95 8.02
CA VAL A 96 -14.06 6.74 7.37
C VAL A 96 -14.04 7.35 5.97
N HIS A 97 -13.54 8.59 5.84
CA HIS A 97 -13.42 9.25 4.55
C HIS A 97 -12.49 8.49 3.60
N VAL A 98 -11.32 8.04 4.06
CA VAL A 98 -10.39 7.26 3.21
C VAL A 98 -11.00 5.90 2.81
N ASN A 99 -11.78 5.28 3.68
CA ASN A 99 -12.48 4.03 3.36
C ASN A 99 -13.59 4.21 2.30
N SER A 100 -14.08 5.43 2.07
CA SER A 100 -15.10 5.72 1.07
C SER A 100 -14.57 5.82 -0.38
N TYR A 101 -13.26 5.76 -0.58
CA TYR A 101 -12.67 5.74 -1.92
C TYR A 101 -12.61 4.32 -2.49
N GLU A 102 -12.81 4.20 -3.80
CA GLU A 102 -12.71 2.92 -4.53
C GLU A 102 -11.36 2.24 -4.29
N ASN A 103 -10.29 3.04 -4.30
CA ASN A 103 -8.93 2.59 -3.99
C ASN A 103 -8.44 3.24 -2.70
N SER A 104 -9.02 2.83 -1.57
CA SER A 104 -8.67 3.31 -0.24
C SER A 104 -7.18 3.11 0.10
N GLN A 105 -6.56 2.01 -0.36
CA GLN A 105 -5.15 1.74 -0.14
C GLN A 105 -4.24 2.77 -0.85
N PHE A 106 -4.57 3.14 -2.09
CA PHE A 106 -3.86 4.18 -2.83
C PHE A 106 -3.89 5.53 -2.10
N VAL A 107 -5.04 5.87 -1.51
CA VAL A 107 -5.21 7.09 -0.72
C VAL A 107 -4.41 7.03 0.57
N ILE A 108 -4.44 5.91 1.31
CA ILE A 108 -3.60 5.69 2.51
C ILE A 108 -2.12 5.82 2.19
N ASP A 109 -1.65 5.22 1.10
CA ASP A 109 -0.24 5.24 0.73
C ASP A 109 0.23 6.68 0.42
N LYS A 110 -0.64 7.51 -0.15
CA LYS A 110 -0.38 8.94 -0.33
C LYS A 110 -0.41 9.68 1.00
N LEU A 111 -1.44 9.45 1.82
CA LEU A 111 -1.58 10.08 3.12
C LEU A 111 -0.35 9.84 3.99
N LYS A 112 0.15 8.59 4.07
CA LYS A 112 1.39 8.25 4.80
C LYS A 112 2.62 9.01 4.31
N ARG A 113 2.66 9.42 3.04
CA ARG A 113 3.79 10.19 2.48
C ARG A 113 3.69 11.69 2.78
N CYS A 114 2.49 12.21 2.96
CA CYS A 114 2.23 13.65 3.06
C CYS A 114 1.39 14.09 4.25
N ASP A 115 1.23 13.24 5.27
CA ASP A 115 0.59 13.50 6.57
C ASP A 115 0.95 14.85 7.22
N LYS A 116 2.19 15.31 7.04
CA LYS A 116 2.65 16.61 7.54
C LYS A 116 2.15 17.81 6.73
N LEU A 117 1.66 17.60 5.51
CA LEU A 117 1.25 18.63 4.56
C LEU A 117 -0.28 18.75 4.40
N VAL A 118 -1.01 17.68 4.72
CA VAL A 118 -2.48 17.63 4.68
C VAL A 118 -3.06 17.50 6.07
N GLU A 119 -4.25 18.04 6.23
CA GLU A 119 -5.11 17.82 7.40
C GLU A 119 -6.53 17.52 6.93
N PHE A 120 -7.28 16.82 7.77
CA PHE A 120 -8.67 16.54 7.49
C PHE A 120 -9.54 17.65 8.06
N ASP A 121 -10.34 18.27 7.21
CA ASP A 121 -11.31 19.27 7.62
C ASP A 121 -12.66 18.58 7.86
N GLU A 122 -13.08 18.50 9.12
CA GLU A 122 -14.35 17.88 9.49
C GLU A 122 -15.56 18.66 8.96
N SER A 123 -15.46 19.99 8.85
CA SER A 123 -16.56 20.84 8.36
C SER A 123 -16.82 20.63 6.87
N LEU A 124 -15.76 20.39 6.10
CA LEU A 124 -15.83 20.13 4.66
C LEU A 124 -15.85 18.64 4.32
N GLY A 125 -15.65 17.76 5.32
CA GLY A 125 -15.57 16.31 5.16
C GLY A 125 -14.47 15.86 4.18
N ARG A 126 -13.36 16.60 4.06
CA ARG A 126 -12.31 16.34 3.06
C ARG A 126 -10.92 16.76 3.54
N PHE A 127 -9.89 16.23 2.89
CA PHE A 127 -8.52 16.68 3.12
C PHE A 127 -8.28 18.07 2.54
N LYS A 128 -7.58 18.92 3.30
CA LYS A 128 -7.08 20.23 2.88
C LYS A 128 -5.57 20.34 3.12
N LEU A 129 -4.93 21.22 2.38
CA LEU A 129 -3.52 21.53 2.59
C LEU A 129 -3.38 22.43 3.82
N LYS A 130 -2.41 22.13 4.69
CA LYS A 130 -2.04 22.98 5.83
C LYS A 130 -1.45 24.32 5.39
N GLN A 131 -0.75 24.30 4.26
CA GLN A 131 -0.12 25.47 3.64
C GLN A 131 -0.31 25.42 2.13
N PRO A 132 -0.45 26.57 1.45
CA PRO A 132 -0.57 26.60 0.01
C PRO A 132 0.69 26.02 -0.65
N ILE A 133 0.48 25.11 -1.61
CA ILE A 133 1.56 24.48 -2.38
C ILE A 133 1.39 24.91 -3.84
N ASP A 134 2.48 25.39 -4.45
CA ASP A 134 2.57 25.67 -5.88
C ASP A 134 2.52 24.36 -6.68
N GLU A 135 1.44 24.17 -7.45
CA GLU A 135 1.21 22.96 -8.25
C GLU A 135 2.28 22.74 -9.32
N VAL A 136 2.73 23.81 -9.98
CA VAL A 136 3.73 23.72 -11.06
C VAL A 136 5.06 23.27 -10.47
N ARG A 137 5.45 23.83 -9.32
CA ARG A 137 6.67 23.44 -8.62
C ARG A 137 6.60 22.00 -8.09
N ALA A 138 5.45 21.59 -7.54
CA ALA A 138 5.24 20.24 -7.05
C ALA A 138 5.35 19.19 -8.19
N GLU A 139 4.77 19.49 -9.36
CA GLU A 139 4.85 18.62 -10.53
C GLU A 139 6.29 18.49 -11.05
N LYS A 140 7.01 19.61 -11.15
CA LYS A 140 8.44 19.61 -11.56
C LYS A 140 9.28 18.78 -10.61
N ARG A 141 9.10 18.93 -9.29
CA ARG A 141 9.81 18.13 -8.28
C ARG A 141 9.50 16.63 -8.41
N SER A 142 8.23 16.26 -8.61
CA SER A 142 7.84 14.87 -8.87
C SER A 142 8.61 14.28 -10.06
N LYS A 143 8.62 15.00 -11.19
CA LYS A 143 9.32 14.56 -12.41
C LYS A 143 10.83 14.43 -12.20
N ILE A 144 11.46 15.37 -11.50
CA ILE A 144 12.87 15.27 -11.14
C ILE A 144 13.12 14.00 -10.31
N GLY A 145 12.28 13.74 -9.31
CA GLY A 145 12.39 12.53 -8.48
C GLY A 145 12.27 11.24 -9.30
N GLU A 146 11.35 11.19 -10.26
CA GLU A 146 11.15 10.05 -11.17
C GLU A 146 12.36 9.84 -12.10
N VAL A 147 12.89 10.92 -12.70
CA VAL A 147 14.08 10.88 -13.57
C VAL A 147 15.30 10.42 -12.77
N VAL A 148 15.54 11.00 -11.58
CA VAL A 148 16.66 10.61 -10.72
C VAL A 148 16.54 9.14 -10.30
N PHE A 149 15.33 8.65 -9.99
CA PHE A 149 15.13 7.24 -9.67
C PHE A 149 15.44 6.33 -10.86
N MET A 150 14.99 6.70 -12.06
CA MET A 150 15.27 5.93 -13.28
C MET A 150 16.77 5.88 -13.58
N VAL A 151 17.46 7.03 -13.56
CA VAL A 151 18.92 7.10 -13.78
C VAL A 151 19.65 6.31 -12.70
N ASN A 152 19.23 6.40 -11.45
CA ASN A 152 19.84 5.65 -10.35
C ASN A 152 19.62 4.13 -10.49
N GLY A 153 18.45 3.69 -10.97
CA GLY A 153 18.20 2.28 -11.28
C GLY A 153 19.08 1.74 -12.38
N ILE A 154 19.28 2.53 -13.45
CA ILE A 154 20.22 2.20 -14.54
C ILE A 154 21.66 2.14 -14.00
N ALA A 155 22.08 3.12 -13.21
CA ALA A 155 23.40 3.15 -12.59
C ALA A 155 23.65 1.96 -11.64
N ALA A 156 22.63 1.53 -10.91
CA ALA A 156 22.71 0.36 -10.03
C ALA A 156 23.01 -0.92 -10.81
N TYR A 157 22.43 -1.08 -12.01
CA TYR A 157 22.76 -2.19 -12.91
C TYR A 157 24.22 -2.13 -13.37
N PHE A 158 24.73 -0.94 -13.73
CA PHE A 158 26.12 -0.76 -14.13
C PHE A 158 27.14 -0.99 -13.00
N THR A 159 26.72 -0.89 -11.74
CA THR A 159 27.58 -1.07 -10.57
C THR A 159 28.19 -2.49 -10.52
N ILE A 160 27.48 -3.49 -11.06
CA ILE A 160 27.98 -4.88 -11.14
C ILE A 160 29.18 -5.00 -12.10
N PHE A 161 29.25 -4.17 -13.13
CA PHE A 161 30.31 -4.23 -14.13
C PHE A 161 31.60 -3.54 -13.69
N VAL A 162 31.53 -2.65 -12.68
CA VAL A 162 32.69 -1.88 -12.22
C VAL A 162 33.83 -2.79 -11.73
N PRO A 163 33.61 -3.78 -10.85
CA PRO A 163 34.68 -4.67 -10.41
C PRO A 163 35.20 -5.58 -11.52
N ILE A 164 34.30 -6.03 -12.41
CA ILE A 164 34.64 -6.90 -13.53
C ILE A 164 35.55 -6.18 -14.53
N HIS A 165 35.35 -4.88 -14.74
CA HIS A 165 36.09 -4.12 -15.75
C HIS A 165 37.35 -3.44 -15.21
N PHE A 166 37.32 -2.94 -13.97
CA PHE A 166 38.42 -2.15 -13.40
C PHE A 166 39.26 -2.91 -12.37
N PHE A 167 38.76 -4.01 -11.81
CA PHE A 167 39.39 -4.74 -10.71
C PHE A 167 39.46 -6.25 -10.98
N ASP A 168 39.45 -6.66 -12.25
CA ASP A 168 39.48 -8.05 -12.71
C ASP A 168 40.61 -8.86 -12.06
N LYS A 169 41.82 -8.28 -11.97
CA LYS A 169 43.01 -8.88 -11.37
C LYS A 169 42.87 -9.24 -9.89
N TYR A 170 41.87 -8.68 -9.21
CA TYR A 170 41.60 -8.94 -7.79
C TYR A 170 40.46 -9.94 -7.57
N ILE A 171 39.83 -10.44 -8.65
CA ILE A 171 38.74 -11.41 -8.60
C ILE A 171 39.31 -12.81 -8.88
N ASN A 172 39.23 -13.67 -7.87
CA ASN A 172 39.65 -15.08 -7.89
C ASN A 172 38.48 -15.99 -7.49
N GLU A 173 38.62 -17.29 -7.70
CA GLU A 173 37.58 -18.29 -7.37
C GLU A 173 37.16 -18.25 -5.89
N THR A 174 38.05 -17.85 -4.99
CA THR A 174 37.81 -17.79 -3.54
C THR A 174 37.00 -16.57 -3.10
N ASN A 175 37.04 -15.46 -3.85
CA ASN A 175 36.41 -14.19 -3.46
C ASN A 175 35.29 -13.74 -4.42
N VAL A 176 35.09 -14.43 -5.54
CA VAL A 176 34.04 -14.09 -6.53
C VAL A 176 32.64 -14.13 -5.92
N ILE A 177 32.34 -15.12 -5.07
CA ILE A 177 31.03 -15.27 -4.42
C ILE A 177 30.75 -14.11 -3.44
N PRO A 178 31.61 -13.81 -2.44
CA PRO A 178 31.36 -12.71 -1.52
C PRO A 178 31.32 -11.35 -2.21
N ILE A 179 32.13 -11.12 -3.26
CA ILE A 179 32.07 -9.89 -4.06
C ILE A 179 30.71 -9.77 -4.77
N ALA A 180 30.24 -10.83 -5.43
CA ALA A 180 28.94 -10.83 -6.10
C ALA A 180 27.78 -10.56 -5.13
N VAL A 181 27.81 -11.17 -3.94
CA VAL A 181 26.80 -10.95 -2.88
C VAL A 181 26.84 -9.50 -2.40
N PHE A 182 28.02 -8.94 -2.16
CA PHE A 182 28.19 -7.54 -1.75
C PHE A 182 27.64 -6.56 -2.80
N LEU A 183 27.94 -6.79 -4.09
CA LEU A 183 27.43 -5.96 -5.18
C LEU A 183 25.92 -6.04 -5.31
N PHE A 184 25.34 -7.23 -5.12
CA PHE A 184 23.90 -7.40 -5.13
C PHE A 184 23.20 -6.59 -4.03
N PHE A 185 23.71 -6.66 -2.79
CA PHE A 185 23.16 -5.85 -1.70
C PHE A 185 23.37 -4.35 -1.93
N THR A 186 24.51 -3.96 -2.49
CA THR A 186 24.79 -2.57 -2.87
C THR A 186 23.78 -2.08 -3.92
N MET A 187 23.48 -2.89 -4.94
CA MET A 187 22.48 -2.58 -5.96
C MET A 187 21.08 -2.41 -5.34
N ILE A 188 20.64 -3.33 -4.48
CA ILE A 188 19.36 -3.20 -3.76
C ILE A 188 19.33 -1.91 -2.94
N PHE A 189 20.40 -1.64 -2.20
CA PHE A 189 20.50 -0.46 -1.34
C PHE A 189 20.42 0.83 -2.14
N GLN A 190 21.10 0.89 -3.30
CA GLN A 190 21.05 2.03 -4.20
C GLN A 190 19.65 2.26 -4.78
N VAL A 191 18.98 1.20 -5.26
CA VAL A 191 17.59 1.29 -5.75
C VAL A 191 16.65 1.73 -4.62
N PHE A 192 16.83 1.21 -3.41
CA PHE A 192 16.06 1.61 -2.23
C PHE A 192 16.21 3.11 -1.94
N LEU A 193 17.45 3.63 -1.91
CA LEU A 193 17.71 5.07 -1.72
C LEU A 193 17.05 5.92 -2.80
N GLY A 194 17.13 5.49 -4.06
CA GLY A 194 16.44 6.17 -5.17
C GLY A 194 14.92 6.21 -4.95
N GLY A 195 14.32 5.10 -4.50
CA GLY A 195 12.90 5.02 -4.20
C GLY A 195 12.48 5.95 -3.05
N VAL A 196 13.29 6.03 -1.99
CA VAL A 196 13.08 6.96 -0.88
C VAL A 196 13.15 8.40 -1.36
N PHE A 197 14.15 8.74 -2.16
CA PHE A 197 14.29 10.09 -2.75
C PHE A 197 13.11 10.46 -3.65
N MET A 198 12.70 9.57 -4.55
CA MET A 198 11.52 9.79 -5.40
C MET A 198 10.27 10.03 -4.55
N ARG A 199 10.02 9.19 -3.54
CA ARG A 199 8.88 9.35 -2.62
C ARG A 199 8.93 10.70 -1.91
N TYR A 200 10.10 11.16 -1.49
CA TYR A 200 10.28 12.47 -0.87
C TYR A 200 9.92 13.61 -1.83
N MET A 201 10.40 13.56 -3.07
CA MET A 201 10.12 14.58 -4.09
C MET A 201 8.64 14.63 -4.50
N ARG A 202 7.93 13.49 -4.42
CA ARG A 202 6.50 13.37 -4.74
C ARG A 202 5.55 13.86 -3.66
N LYS A 203 6.01 14.12 -2.42
CA LYS A 203 5.15 14.44 -1.26
C LYS A 203 4.18 15.60 -1.51
N GLN A 204 4.66 16.67 -2.14
CA GLN A 204 3.85 17.86 -2.43
C GLN A 204 2.76 17.59 -3.47
N LYS A 205 3.10 16.86 -4.54
CA LYS A 205 2.15 16.43 -5.58
C LYS A 205 1.08 15.50 -5.00
N ASP A 206 1.49 14.56 -4.14
CA ASP A 206 0.57 13.65 -3.47
C ASP A 206 -0.40 14.39 -2.53
N ALA A 207 0.09 15.42 -1.81
CA ALA A 207 -0.75 16.27 -0.96
C ALA A 207 -1.82 17.02 -1.78
N ILE A 208 -1.42 17.65 -2.89
CA ILE A 208 -2.35 18.33 -3.81
C ILE A 208 -3.35 17.33 -4.40
N LEU A 209 -2.90 16.12 -4.74
CA LEU A 209 -3.80 15.12 -5.29
C LEU A 209 -4.86 14.73 -4.26
N LEU A 210 -4.50 14.51 -2.99
CA LEU A 210 -5.45 14.13 -1.94
C LEU A 210 -6.59 15.14 -1.75
N THR A 211 -6.36 16.43 -2.02
CA THR A 211 -7.43 17.44 -1.95
C THR A 211 -8.36 17.43 -3.18
N LYS A 212 -7.97 16.75 -4.26
CA LYS A 212 -8.68 16.67 -5.53
C LYS A 212 -9.42 15.35 -5.76
N ILE A 213 -9.01 14.26 -5.10
CA ILE A 213 -9.70 12.96 -5.23
C ILE A 213 -11.09 13.10 -4.62
N LYS A 214 -12.12 12.62 -5.33
CA LYS A 214 -13.49 12.58 -4.83
C LYS A 214 -13.79 11.19 -4.26
N PRO A 215 -14.44 11.10 -3.09
CA PRO A 215 -14.90 9.82 -2.54
C PRO A 215 -16.01 9.25 -3.43
N ILE A 216 -16.28 7.94 -3.30
CA ILE A 216 -17.48 7.36 -3.90
C ILE A 216 -18.70 7.90 -3.15
N ASP A 217 -19.72 8.29 -3.91
CA ASP A 217 -21.02 8.64 -3.33
C ASP A 217 -21.70 7.37 -2.78
N LEU A 218 -21.55 7.18 -1.47
CA LEU A 218 -22.18 6.08 -0.73
C LEU A 218 -23.71 6.17 -0.77
N GLU A 219 -24.30 7.35 -0.96
CA GLU A 219 -25.74 7.53 -1.08
C GLU A 219 -26.26 7.04 -2.43
N TYR A 220 -25.49 7.26 -3.50
CA TYR A 220 -25.75 6.69 -4.83
C TYR A 220 -25.68 5.16 -4.82
N LEU A 221 -24.69 4.57 -4.14
CA LEU A 221 -24.59 3.11 -3.99
C LEU A 221 -25.75 2.52 -3.18
N LYS A 222 -26.15 3.17 -2.08
CA LYS A 222 -27.30 2.74 -1.26
C LYS A 222 -28.61 2.82 -2.04
N LYS A 223 -28.78 3.83 -2.90
CA LYS A 223 -29.94 3.95 -3.81
C LYS A 223 -29.95 2.86 -4.88
N LEU A 224 -28.80 2.49 -5.42
CA LEU A 224 -28.65 1.37 -6.37
C LEU A 224 -28.98 0.02 -5.73
N ASP A 225 -28.53 -0.21 -4.51
CA ASP A 225 -28.76 -1.46 -3.77
C ASP A 225 -30.24 -1.62 -3.38
N ASN A 226 -30.86 -0.54 -2.89
CA ASN A 226 -32.30 -0.51 -2.61
C ASN A 226 -33.14 -0.71 -3.90
N LYS A 227 -32.69 -0.16 -5.04
CA LYS A 227 -33.39 -0.32 -6.33
C LYS A 227 -33.29 -1.76 -6.86
N LYS A 228 -32.15 -2.45 -6.65
CA LYS A 228 -32.01 -3.88 -6.98
C LYS A 228 -32.84 -4.76 -6.06
N ALA A 229 -32.84 -4.51 -4.75
CA ALA A 229 -33.70 -5.21 -3.79
C ALA A 229 -35.20 -5.05 -4.10
N SER A 230 -35.59 -3.91 -4.68
CA SER A 230 -36.97 -3.64 -5.13
C SER A 230 -37.34 -4.33 -6.45
N GLN A 231 -36.36 -4.75 -7.26
CA GLN A 231 -36.58 -5.46 -8.53
C GLN A 231 -36.58 -6.99 -8.36
N ASP A 232 -35.95 -7.51 -7.31
CA ASP A 232 -35.84 -8.94 -7.02
C ASP A 232 -36.93 -9.46 -6.05
N THR A 233 -37.90 -8.63 -5.66
CA THR A 233 -39.07 -9.07 -4.91
C THR A 233 -40.18 -9.49 -5.89
N PRO A 234 -40.48 -10.78 -6.08
CA PRO A 234 -41.63 -11.19 -6.87
C PRO A 234 -42.91 -10.67 -6.21
N ALA A 235 -43.72 -9.96 -6.99
CA ALA A 235 -45.06 -9.55 -6.62
C ALA A 235 -45.93 -10.80 -6.37
N ILE A 236 -45.99 -11.26 -5.13
CA ILE A 236 -47.00 -12.19 -4.66
C ILE A 236 -47.54 -11.63 -3.36
N GLU A 237 -48.61 -10.85 -3.46
CA GLU A 237 -49.85 -11.01 -2.69
C GLU A 237 -50.78 -9.82 -2.95
N GLN A 238 -51.95 -10.13 -3.51
CA GLN A 238 -53.30 -9.63 -3.17
C GLN A 238 -54.22 -9.55 -4.39
N GLN A 239 -54.68 -10.71 -4.84
CA GLN A 239 -55.99 -10.89 -5.44
C GLN A 239 -56.55 -12.20 -4.88
N ASP A 240 -57.37 -12.10 -3.84
CA ASP A 240 -58.53 -12.97 -3.57
C ASP A 240 -59.10 -12.64 -2.18
N GLN A 241 -59.72 -11.47 -2.08
CA GLN A 241 -60.87 -11.24 -1.21
C GLN A 241 -61.77 -10.29 -1.97
N ASP A 242 -62.71 -10.85 -2.74
CA ASP A 242 -64.03 -10.26 -3.02
C ASP A 242 -64.79 -11.15 -4.01
N THR A 243 -65.52 -12.12 -3.47
CA THR A 243 -66.81 -12.62 -4.00
C THR A 243 -67.36 -13.53 -2.90
N GLU A 244 -68.61 -13.51 -2.49
CA GLU A 244 -69.74 -12.59 -2.60
C GLU A 244 -70.75 -13.20 -1.64
N ASN A 245 -71.32 -12.40 -0.74
CA ASN A 245 -72.40 -12.87 0.13
C ASN A 245 -73.75 -12.69 -0.60
N SER A 246 -74.56 -13.75 -0.54
CA SER A 246 -76.03 -13.80 -0.64
C SER A 246 -76.66 -13.80 -2.04
N PRO A 247 -77.84 -14.45 -2.24
CA PRO A 247 -78.68 -15.24 -1.33
C PRO A 247 -78.72 -16.76 -1.58
#